data_AF-A0A0C2H127-F1
#
_entry.id   AF-A0A0C2H127-F1
#
_cell.length_a   1.000
_cell.length_b   1.000
_cell.length_c   1.000
_cell.angle_alpha   90.00
_cell.angle_beta   90.00
_cell.angle_gamma   90.00
#
_symmetry.space_group_name_H-M   'P 1'
#
loop_
_entity.id
_entity.type
_entity.pdbx_description
1 polymer ?
#
loop_
_entity_poly.entity_id
_entity_poly.type
_entity_poly.pdbx_seq_one_letter_code
_entity_poly.pdbx_strand_id
1 'polypeptide(L)'
;MSTAGKVVQKGANALRHVTPVQSISKDQARQSVLQVYKDLQRMTPKFWWDFGMHDMPLGVFRSVLKQQFMKNAHITDLRIIDRLVGETKQHMYAIRYAFYNPDHVRNYLFRENVEAKPKDFLSKFLNGQE
;
A
#
# COMPACT_ATOMS: atom_id res chain seq x y z
N MET A 1 -19.12 51.32 38.09
CA MET A 1 -17.89 51.10 37.29
C MET A 1 -17.69 49.59 37.17
N SER A 2 -18.28 48.97 36.14
CA SER A 2 -18.27 47.51 35.93
C SER A 2 -17.15 47.14 34.96
N THR A 3 -16.12 46.46 35.43
CA THR A 3 -15.06 45.88 34.60
C THR A 3 -15.43 44.44 34.27
N ALA A 4 -16.12 44.27 33.15
CA ALA A 4 -16.36 42.95 32.56
C ALA A 4 -15.02 42.35 32.10
N GLY A 5 -14.53 41.37 32.85
CA GLY A 5 -13.40 40.54 32.44
C GLY A 5 -13.77 39.78 31.18
N LYS A 6 -13.09 40.07 30.06
CA LYS A 6 -13.19 39.29 28.84
C LYS A 6 -12.63 37.89 29.12
N VAL A 7 -13.53 36.91 29.27
CA VAL A 7 -13.18 35.50 29.25
C VAL A 7 -12.67 35.19 27.85
N VAL A 8 -11.36 35.05 27.70
CA VAL A 8 -10.75 34.52 26.48
C VAL A 8 -11.13 33.05 26.41
N GLN A 9 -12.20 32.77 25.67
CA GLN A 9 -12.59 31.42 25.30
C GLN A 9 -11.44 30.84 24.46
N LYS A 10 -10.56 30.08 25.10
CA LYS A 10 -9.56 29.27 24.40
C LYS A 10 -10.34 28.38 23.45
N GLY A 11 -10.35 28.73 22.17
CA GLY A 11 -10.81 27.87 21.10
C GLY A 11 -9.95 26.62 21.15
N ALA A 12 -10.43 25.60 21.86
CA ALA A 12 -9.96 24.24 21.67
C ALA A 12 -10.20 23.99 20.19
N ASN A 13 -9.11 23.99 19.40
CA ASN A 13 -9.13 23.34 18.11
C ASN A 13 -9.62 21.93 18.39
N ALA A 14 -10.90 21.69 18.17
CA ALA A 14 -11.50 20.37 18.22
C ALA A 14 -10.87 19.63 17.03
N LEU A 15 -9.65 19.13 17.23
CA LEU A 15 -9.02 18.14 16.38
C LEU A 15 -10.09 17.06 16.24
N ARG A 16 -10.64 16.91 15.04
CA ARG A 16 -11.67 15.90 14.75
C ARG A 16 -11.11 14.57 15.26
N HIS A 17 -11.61 14.11 16.41
CA HIS A 17 -11.13 12.89 17.04
C HIS A 17 -11.72 11.75 16.23
N VAL A 18 -10.93 11.23 15.29
CA VAL A 18 -11.36 10.11 14.46
C VAL A 18 -10.98 8.82 15.16
N THR A 19 -11.95 7.91 15.25
CA THR A 19 -11.73 6.58 15.80
C THR A 19 -10.70 5.82 14.95
N PRO A 20 -9.65 5.26 15.58
CA PRO A 20 -8.68 4.41 14.90
C PRO A 20 -9.36 3.10 14.44
N VAL A 21 -8.87 2.51 13.35
CA VAL A 21 -9.41 1.26 12.82
C VAL A 21 -8.87 0.07 13.60
N GLN A 22 -7.54 -0.08 13.66
CA GLN A 22 -6.88 -1.10 14.48
C GLN A 22 -5.70 -0.55 15.27
N SER A 23 -4.85 0.27 14.64
CA SER A 23 -3.63 0.80 15.24
C SER A 23 -3.91 2.12 15.96
N ILE A 24 -3.49 2.19 17.23
CA ILE A 24 -3.60 3.40 18.06
C ILE A 24 -2.34 4.26 17.94
N SER A 25 -1.19 3.64 17.60
CA SER A 25 0.10 4.30 17.45
C SER A 25 0.80 3.95 16.13
N LYS A 26 1.76 4.79 15.73
CA LYS A 26 2.62 4.56 14.55
C LYS A 26 3.46 3.29 14.68
N ASP A 27 3.92 2.98 15.89
CA ASP A 27 4.74 1.80 16.14
C ASP A 27 3.92 0.52 15.96
N GLN A 28 2.68 0.50 16.43
CA GLN A 28 1.76 -0.63 16.23
C GLN A 28 1.46 -0.83 14.73
N ALA A 29 1.18 0.25 14.00
CA ALA A 29 0.96 0.17 12.55
C ALA A 29 2.20 -0.36 11.83
N ARG A 30 3.40 0.12 12.19
CA ARG A 30 4.67 -0.36 11.63
C ARG A 30 4.90 -1.85 11.91
N GLN A 31 4.64 -2.30 13.14
CA GLN A 31 4.72 -3.72 13.49
C GLN A 31 3.76 -4.57 12.65
N SER A 32 2.52 -4.11 12.48
CA SER A 32 1.51 -4.78 11.66
C SER A 32 1.93 -4.91 10.19
N VAL A 33 2.46 -3.84 9.60
CA VAL A 33 3.03 -3.85 8.23
C VAL A 33 4.19 -4.84 8.12
N LEU A 34 5.13 -4.81 9.07
CA LEU A 34 6.28 -5.71 9.07
C LEU A 34 5.87 -7.18 9.23
N GLN A 35 4.84 -7.45 10.04
CA GLN A 35 4.31 -8.80 10.21
C GLN A 35 3.74 -9.33 8.90
N VAL A 36 2.84 -8.57 8.26
CA VAL A 36 2.24 -8.96 6.97
C VAL A 36 3.30 -9.08 5.88
N TYR A 37 4.29 -8.19 5.85
CA TYR A 37 5.42 -8.30 4.92
C TYR A 37 6.19 -9.61 5.10
N LYS A 38 6.54 -9.97 6.34
CA LYS A 38 7.24 -11.22 6.64
C LYS A 38 6.39 -12.44 6.27
N ASP A 39 5.10 -12.41 6.54
CA ASP A 39 4.19 -13.51 6.22
C ASP A 39 4.05 -13.70 4.70
N LEU A 40 3.92 -12.61 3.95
CA LEU A 40 3.93 -12.66 2.49
C LEU A 40 5.26 -13.21 1.96
N GLN A 41 6.39 -12.75 2.50
CA GLN A 41 7.72 -13.23 2.12
C GLN A 41 7.90 -14.73 2.43
N ARG A 42 7.36 -15.24 3.54
CA ARG A 42 7.38 -16.69 3.84
C ARG A 42 6.54 -17.49 2.84
N MET A 43 5.39 -16.95 2.43
CA MET A 43 4.50 -17.57 1.45
C MET A 43 5.01 -17.49 0.01
N THR A 44 5.92 -16.55 -0.27
CA THR A 44 6.38 -16.21 -1.63
C THR A 44 6.91 -17.40 -2.44
N PRO A 45 7.70 -18.36 -1.91
CA PRO A 45 8.19 -19.49 -2.72
C PRO A 45 7.06 -20.37 -3.28
N LYS A 46 6.05 -20.66 -2.45
CA LYS A 46 4.87 -21.43 -2.89
C LYS A 46 4.05 -20.63 -3.89
N PHE A 47 3.82 -19.35 -3.62
CA PHE A 47 3.13 -18.45 -4.54
C PHE A 47 3.83 -18.35 -5.91
N TRP A 48 5.16 -18.17 -5.92
CA TRP A 48 5.99 -18.14 -7.12
C TRP A 48 5.82 -19.41 -7.96
N TRP A 49 5.78 -20.57 -7.28
CA TRP A 49 5.59 -21.86 -7.92
C TRP A 49 4.18 -22.07 -8.47
N ASP A 50 3.17 -21.91 -7.63
CA ASP A 50 1.77 -22.17 -7.96
C ASP A 50 1.25 -21.25 -9.08
N PHE A 51 1.77 -20.03 -9.16
CA PHE A 51 1.36 -19.03 -10.15
C PHE A 51 2.29 -19.01 -11.37
N GLY A 52 3.22 -19.95 -11.50
CA GLY A 52 4.05 -20.11 -12.70
C GLY A 52 4.98 -18.93 -13.01
N MET A 53 5.48 -18.22 -11.99
CA MET A 53 6.33 -17.02 -12.14
C MET A 53 7.81 -17.37 -12.38
N HIS A 54 8.07 -18.55 -12.95
CA HIS A 54 9.40 -19.16 -13.07
C HIS A 54 10.29 -18.51 -14.13
N ASP A 55 9.71 -17.69 -15.00
CA ASP A 55 10.43 -16.87 -15.96
C ASP A 55 11.37 -15.86 -15.27
N MET A 56 11.18 -15.60 -13.97
CA MET A 56 12.09 -14.81 -13.16
C MET A 56 12.61 -15.54 -11.92
N PRO A 57 13.85 -15.26 -11.50
CA PRO A 57 14.40 -15.81 -10.26
C PRO A 57 13.58 -15.39 -9.04
N LEU A 58 13.39 -16.31 -8.08
CA LEU A 58 12.66 -16.05 -6.83
C LEU A 58 13.14 -14.80 -6.08
N GLY A 59 14.45 -14.51 -6.10
CA GLY A 59 15.00 -13.31 -5.48
C GLY A 59 14.49 -12.02 -6.12
N VAL A 60 14.37 -12.00 -7.44
CA VAL A 60 13.79 -10.88 -8.20
C VAL A 60 12.31 -10.74 -7.85
N PHE A 61 11.56 -11.85 -7.83
CA PHE A 61 10.14 -11.82 -7.46
C PHE A 61 9.90 -11.27 -6.05
N ARG A 62 10.72 -11.68 -5.07
CA ARG A 62 10.69 -11.12 -3.70
C ARG A 62 10.95 -9.61 -3.67
N SER A 63 11.85 -9.12 -4.52
CA SER A 63 12.13 -7.69 -4.64
C SER A 63 10.97 -6.91 -5.24
N VAL A 64 10.26 -7.47 -6.22
CA VAL A 64 9.04 -6.88 -6.82
C VAL A 64 7.96 -6.74 -5.75
N LEU A 65 7.72 -7.78 -4.95
CA LEU A 65 6.78 -7.71 -3.83
C LEU A 65 7.22 -6.63 -2.83
N LYS A 66 8.52 -6.54 -2.50
CA LYS A 66 9.05 -5.46 -1.64
C LYS A 66 8.80 -4.07 -2.23
N GLN A 67 8.97 -3.89 -3.54
CA GLN A 67 8.70 -2.61 -4.20
C GLN A 67 7.25 -2.17 -4.03
N GLN A 68 6.27 -3.09 -4.05
CA GLN A 68 4.86 -2.74 -3.81
C GLN A 68 4.64 -2.16 -2.41
N PHE A 69 5.32 -2.66 -1.38
CA PHE A 69 5.29 -2.06 -0.05
C PHE A 69 5.96 -0.68 -0.03
N MET A 70 7.11 -0.55 -0.70
CA MET A 70 7.86 0.71 -0.73
C MET A 70 7.11 1.84 -1.46
N LYS A 71 6.26 1.53 -2.46
CA LYS A 71 5.42 2.53 -3.14
C LYS A 71 4.55 3.32 -2.15
N ASN A 72 4.11 2.68 -1.07
CA ASN A 72 3.24 3.26 -0.05
C ASN A 72 3.99 3.80 1.17
N ALA A 73 5.34 3.85 1.14
CA ALA A 73 6.15 4.27 2.29
C ALA A 73 5.96 5.75 2.69
N HIS A 74 5.41 6.57 1.80
CA HIS A 74 5.12 7.99 2.04
C HIS A 74 3.86 8.24 2.87
N ILE A 75 3.03 7.21 3.10
CA ILE A 75 1.75 7.33 3.79
C ILE A 75 1.98 7.48 5.30
N THR A 76 1.38 8.50 5.90
CA THR A 76 1.53 8.80 7.34
C THR A 76 0.27 8.55 8.17
N ASP A 77 -0.91 8.49 7.54
CA ASP A 77 -2.18 8.27 8.25
C ASP A 77 -2.35 6.79 8.62
N LEU A 78 -2.54 6.54 9.92
CA LEU A 78 -2.66 5.20 10.50
C LEU A 78 -3.83 4.40 9.88
N ARG A 79 -4.96 5.05 9.59
CA ARG A 79 -6.17 4.37 9.12
C ARG A 79 -5.98 3.84 7.71
N ILE A 80 -5.25 4.58 6.89
CA ILE A 80 -4.90 4.18 5.53
C ILE A 80 -3.91 3.01 5.59
N ILE A 81 -2.92 3.08 6.48
CA ILE A 81 -1.96 1.98 6.69
C ILE A 81 -2.70 0.71 7.13
N ASP A 82 -3.58 0.79 8.12
CA ASP A 82 -4.38 -0.35 8.60
C ASP A 82 -5.24 -0.96 7.50
N ARG A 83 -5.88 -0.10 6.68
CA ARG A 83 -6.65 -0.54 5.52
C ARG A 83 -5.77 -1.30 4.52
N LEU A 84 -4.62 -0.75 4.14
CA LEU A 84 -3.69 -1.40 3.21
C LEU A 84 -3.15 -2.73 3.75
N VAL A 85 -2.91 -2.81 5.06
CA VAL A 85 -2.55 -4.06 5.74
C VAL A 85 -3.68 -5.08 5.61
N GLY A 86 -4.93 -4.66 5.83
CA GLY A 86 -6.13 -5.49 5.66
C GLY A 86 -6.30 -6.00 4.23
N GLU A 87 -6.19 -5.11 3.24
CA GLU A 87 -6.22 -5.44 1.81
C GLU A 87 -5.12 -6.45 1.45
N THR A 88 -3.91 -6.26 1.97
CA THR A 88 -2.79 -7.20 1.75
C THR A 88 -3.08 -8.59 2.32
N LYS A 89 -3.66 -8.67 3.54
CA LYS A 89 -4.08 -9.96 4.13
C LYS A 89 -5.14 -10.65 3.27
N GLN A 90 -6.08 -9.89 2.72
CA GLN A 90 -7.10 -10.40 1.81
C GLN A 90 -6.48 -10.92 0.50
N HIS A 91 -5.53 -10.21 -0.09
CA HIS A 91 -4.80 -10.69 -1.27
C HIS A 91 -4.03 -11.97 -0.98
N MET A 92 -3.34 -12.04 0.16
CA MET A 92 -2.63 -13.26 0.58
C MET A 92 -3.58 -14.44 0.75
N TYR A 93 -4.77 -14.22 1.30
CA TYR A 93 -5.81 -15.23 1.39
C TYR A 93 -6.27 -15.68 0.00
N ALA A 94 -6.62 -14.74 -0.89
CA ALA A 94 -7.04 -15.07 -2.26
C ALA A 94 -5.97 -15.86 -3.04
N ILE A 95 -4.70 -15.51 -2.90
CA ILE A 95 -3.58 -16.25 -3.50
C ILE A 95 -3.47 -17.65 -2.89
N ARG A 96 -3.62 -17.78 -1.56
CA ARG A 96 -3.50 -19.07 -0.86
C ARG A 96 -4.52 -20.09 -1.34
N TYR A 97 -5.74 -19.63 -1.56
CA TYR A 97 -6.88 -20.46 -1.97
C TYR A 97 -7.11 -20.45 -3.48
N ALA A 98 -6.16 -19.91 -4.27
CA ALA A 98 -6.24 -19.84 -5.72
C ALA A 98 -7.53 -19.17 -6.26
N PHE A 99 -8.04 -18.17 -5.53
CA PHE A 99 -9.17 -17.35 -6.00
C PHE A 99 -8.76 -16.35 -7.08
N TYR A 100 -7.46 -16.08 -7.23
CA TYR A 100 -6.93 -15.34 -8.36
C TYR A 100 -6.36 -16.26 -9.42
N ASN A 101 -6.56 -15.88 -10.69
CA ASN A 101 -5.88 -16.48 -11.84
C ASN A 101 -4.41 -15.99 -11.89
N PRO A 102 -3.42 -16.86 -12.20
CA PRO A 102 -2.05 -16.49 -12.58
C PRO A 102 -1.91 -15.20 -13.40
N ASP A 103 -2.66 -15.08 -14.49
CA ASP A 103 -2.57 -13.93 -15.41
C ASP A 103 -3.01 -12.63 -14.73
N HIS A 104 -4.04 -12.70 -13.87
CA HIS A 104 -4.51 -11.54 -13.13
C HIS A 104 -3.42 -11.01 -12.20
N VAL A 105 -2.75 -11.91 -11.48
CA VAL A 105 -1.69 -11.54 -10.54
C VAL A 105 -0.45 -11.01 -11.27
N ARG A 106 -0.08 -11.64 -12.41
CA ARG A 106 1.01 -11.16 -13.25
C ARG A 106 0.76 -9.74 -13.75
N ASN A 107 -0.42 -9.52 -14.33
CA ASN A 107 -0.82 -8.20 -14.82
C ASN A 107 -0.86 -7.15 -13.69
N TYR A 108 -1.31 -7.52 -12.49
CA TYR A 108 -1.33 -6.62 -11.34
C TYR A 108 0.07 -6.19 -10.91
N LEU A 109 1.03 -7.12 -10.84
CA LEU A 109 2.39 -6.85 -10.35
C LEU A 109 3.24 -6.11 -11.38
N PHE A 110 3.16 -6.49 -12.65
CA PHE A 110 4.12 -6.08 -13.69
C PHE A 110 3.53 -5.13 -14.74
N ARG A 111 2.21 -5.19 -14.99
CA ARG A 111 1.54 -4.43 -16.06
C ARG A 111 2.26 -4.51 -17.41
N GLU A 112 2.72 -5.71 -17.79
CA GLU A 112 3.56 -5.94 -18.98
C GLU A 112 2.90 -5.48 -20.29
N ASN A 113 1.57 -5.50 -20.34
CA ASN A 113 0.78 -5.13 -21.52
C ASN A 113 0.46 -3.63 -21.61
N VAL A 114 1.00 -2.79 -20.72
CA VAL A 114 0.74 -1.35 -20.70
C VAL A 114 2.03 -0.62 -21.05
N GLU A 115 2.07 -0.02 -22.24
CA GLU A 115 3.18 0.86 -22.60
C GLU A 115 3.31 2.00 -21.60
N ALA A 116 4.55 2.26 -21.16
CA ALA A 116 4.79 3.31 -20.20
C ALA A 116 4.39 4.65 -20.81
N LYS A 117 3.51 5.38 -20.13
CA LYS A 117 3.09 6.71 -20.58
C LYS A 117 4.32 7.60 -20.81
N PRO A 118 4.38 8.34 -21.92
CA PRO A 118 5.49 9.25 -22.18
C PRO A 118 5.60 10.27 -21.03
N LYS A 119 6.79 10.36 -20.43
CA LYS A 119 7.06 11.29 -19.32
C LYS A 119 7.65 12.59 -19.81
N ASP A 120 8.51 12.51 -20.82
CA ASP A 120 9.20 13.65 -21.39
C ASP A 120 8.29 14.42 -22.35
N PHE A 121 8.53 15.73 -22.47
CA PHE A 121 7.78 16.63 -23.33
C PHE A 121 7.79 16.15 -24.78
N LEU A 122 8.97 15.81 -25.33
CA LEU A 122 9.08 15.38 -26.73
C LEU A 122 8.30 14.09 -26.98
N SER A 123 8.38 13.12 -26.08
CA SER A 123 7.64 11.86 -26.21
C SER A 123 6.12 12.05 -26.09
N LYS A 124 5.66 13.00 -25.27
CA LYS A 124 4.24 13.36 -25.15
C LYS A 124 3.74 14.05 -26.41
N PHE A 125 4.51 15.03 -26.89
CA PHE A 125 4.27 15.75 -28.13
C PHE A 125 4.14 14.80 -29.34
N LEU A 126 5.09 13.87 -29.50
CA LEU A 126 5.08 12.89 -30.59
C LEU A 126 3.90 11.90 -30.50
N ASN A 127 3.42 11.61 -29.30
CA ASN A 127 2.26 10.74 -29.07
C ASN A 127 0.91 11.48 -29.13
N GLY A 128 0.91 12.79 -29.40
CA GLY A 128 -0.33 13.58 -29.49
C GLY A 128 -1.10 13.69 -28.18
N GLN A 129 -0.45 13.48 -27.04
CA GLN A 129 -1.02 13.69 -25.70
C GLN A 129 -0.40 14.96 -25.12
N GLU A 130 -1.20 16.01 -24.89
CA GLU A 130 -0.76 17.18 -24.10
C GLU A 130 -0.40 16.78 -22.65
#